data_AF-A0A352LU12-F1
#
_entry.id   AF-A0A352LU12-F1
#
_cell.length_a   1.000
_cell.length_b   1.000
_cell.length_c   1.000
_cell.angle_alpha   90.00
_cell.angle_beta   90.00
_cell.angle_gamma   90.00
#
_symmetry.space_group_name_H-M   'P 1'
#
loop_
_entity.id
_entity.type
_entity.pdbx_description
1 polymer ?
#
loop_
_entity_poly.entity_id
_entity_poly.type
_entity_poly.pdbx_seq_one_letter_code
_entity_poly.pdbx_strand_id
1 'polypeptide(L)'
;MLPIMPPTILTLSIIIIAVLAIAVIAWLILRKPQNANNDSLLARMDERDRANIELRDSITRLLFEQRQQFGEHQLHSLKTITESLQTSLGDVRAQVTGALNNHASELSQRVEKLTQATDKKLQEITGQVDKRLSEGFEKTTATFTDVVKRLALIDEAQKKITELSSNVMNLQEVLTDKRARGAFGEIQLSALLHNILPQESFALQHTLSNDKRVDCILFLPEPTGNITIDAKFPLENYQKLANP
;
A
#
# COMPACT_ATOMS: atom_id res chain seq x y z
N MET A 1 149.34 4.83 85.52
CA MET A 1 148.95 5.77 86.58
C MET A 1 147.70 6.50 86.12
N LEU A 2 146.57 6.36 86.82
CA LEU A 2 145.37 7.20 86.61
C LEU A 2 145.74 8.67 86.85
N PRO A 3 145.24 9.63 86.05
CA PRO A 3 144.83 10.90 86.59
C PRO A 3 143.36 10.75 87.02
N ILE A 4 143.14 10.59 88.33
CA ILE A 4 141.82 10.66 88.94
C ILE A 4 141.35 12.11 88.75
N MET A 5 140.62 12.38 87.67
CA MET A 5 139.95 13.66 87.44
C MET A 5 138.84 13.83 88.50
N PRO A 6 138.65 15.04 89.06
CA PRO A 6 137.74 15.28 90.16
C PRO A 6 136.28 14.97 89.76
N PRO A 7 135.47 14.34 90.64
CA PRO A 7 134.09 13.91 90.35
C PRO A 7 133.12 15.05 89.99
N THR A 8 133.52 16.31 90.15
CA THR A 8 132.69 17.51 89.88
C THR A 8 132.58 17.88 88.40
N ILE A 9 133.51 17.48 87.55
CA ILE A 9 133.47 17.81 86.10
C ILE A 9 132.59 16.82 85.33
N LEU A 10 132.58 15.55 85.74
CA LEU A 10 131.78 14.50 85.11
C LEU A 10 130.28 14.73 85.33
N THR A 11 129.87 15.17 86.52
CA THR A 11 128.46 15.47 86.86
C THR A 11 127.92 16.65 86.06
N LEU A 12 128.72 17.69 85.82
CA LEU A 12 128.32 18.86 85.04
C LEU A 12 128.03 18.51 83.57
N SER A 13 128.86 17.65 82.97
CA SER A 13 128.68 17.21 81.58
C SER A 13 127.39 16.39 81.37
N ILE A 14 127.03 15.53 82.33
CA ILE A 14 125.80 14.73 82.28
C ILE A 14 124.55 15.63 82.35
N ILE A 15 124.57 16.67 83.20
CA ILE A 15 123.47 17.63 83.32
C ILE A 15 123.27 18.39 82.00
N ILE A 16 124.34 18.85 81.36
CA ILE A 16 124.26 19.58 80.09
C ILE A 16 123.68 18.69 78.98
N ILE A 17 124.12 17.43 78.90
CA ILE A 17 123.58 16.46 77.92
C ILE A 17 122.11 16.17 78.21
N ALA A 18 121.72 16.02 79.49
CA ALA A 18 120.33 15.80 79.87
C ALA A 18 119.45 17.00 79.51
N VAL A 19 119.92 18.23 79.73
CA VAL A 19 119.18 19.45 79.35
C VAL A 19 119.05 19.58 77.83
N LEU A 20 120.11 19.29 77.07
CA LEU A 20 120.06 19.26 75.60
C LEU A 20 119.11 18.18 75.08
N ALA A 21 119.13 16.99 75.68
CA ALA A 21 118.21 15.91 75.31
C ALA A 21 116.76 16.30 75.58
N ILE A 22 116.48 16.90 76.74
CA ILE A 22 115.14 17.42 77.08
C ILE A 22 114.73 18.53 76.12
N ALA A 23 115.63 19.44 75.75
CA ALA A 23 115.35 20.51 74.80
C ALA A 23 115.04 19.96 73.38
N VAL A 24 115.76 18.93 72.93
CA VAL A 24 115.51 18.26 71.64
C VAL A 24 114.19 17.50 71.66
N ILE A 25 113.89 16.78 72.75
CA ILE A 25 112.61 16.08 72.91
C ILE A 25 111.45 17.09 72.95
N ALA A 26 111.60 18.19 73.69
CA ALA A 26 110.63 19.28 73.71
C ALA A 26 110.45 19.89 72.32
N TRP A 27 111.55 20.15 71.58
CA TRP A 27 111.48 20.64 70.21
C TRP A 27 110.79 19.66 69.26
N LEU A 28 111.02 18.34 69.41
CA LEU A 28 110.38 17.29 68.61
C LEU A 28 108.88 17.18 68.88
N ILE A 29 108.46 17.37 70.14
CA ILE A 29 107.04 17.35 70.54
C ILE A 29 106.33 18.65 70.12
N LEU A 30 107.00 19.81 70.23
CA LEU A 30 106.45 21.09 69.79
C LEU A 30 106.48 21.26 68.26
N ARG A 31 107.29 20.47 67.54
CA ARG A 31 107.27 20.44 66.09
C ARG A 31 106.00 19.72 65.62
N LYS A 32 104.92 20.49 65.47
CA LYS A 32 103.69 20.06 64.80
C LYS A 32 104.04 19.35 63.49
N PRO A 33 103.67 18.06 63.32
CA PRO A 33 103.87 17.37 62.05
C PRO A 33 103.05 18.07 60.95
N GLN A 34 103.53 17.97 59.72
CA GLN A 34 103.08 18.69 58.52
C GLN A 34 101.70 18.20 58.02
N ASN A 35 100.66 18.33 58.86
CA ASN A 35 99.26 17.90 58.64
C ASN A 35 98.49 18.74 57.61
N ALA A 36 99.08 19.81 57.06
CA ALA A 36 98.43 20.68 56.09
C ALA A 36 97.94 19.93 54.83
N ASN A 37 98.61 18.85 54.44
CA ASN A 37 98.19 18.05 53.29
C ASN A 37 96.92 17.22 53.57
N ASN A 38 96.82 16.60 54.75
CA ASN A 38 95.66 15.77 55.11
C ASN A 38 94.42 16.62 55.43
N ASP A 39 94.60 17.76 56.09
CA ASP A 39 93.52 18.70 56.38
C ASP A 39 92.93 19.28 55.06
N SER A 40 93.78 19.52 54.06
CA SER A 40 93.33 19.98 52.73
C SER A 40 92.56 18.91 51.94
N LEU A 41 92.87 17.62 52.14
CA LEU A 41 92.17 16.52 51.49
C LEU A 41 90.79 16.27 52.12
N LEU A 42 90.69 16.33 53.45
CA LEU A 42 89.42 16.24 54.15
C LEU A 42 88.49 17.41 53.77
N ALA A 43 89.02 18.63 53.69
CA ALA A 43 88.27 19.79 53.22
C ALA A 43 87.73 19.62 51.79
N ARG A 44 88.53 19.06 50.86
CA ARG A 44 88.10 18.76 49.49
C ARG A 44 87.06 17.65 49.41
N MET A 45 87.12 16.65 50.30
CA MET A 45 86.13 15.58 50.37
C MET A 45 84.79 16.11 50.87
N ASP A 46 84.79 16.94 51.92
CA ASP A 46 83.59 17.60 52.42
C ASP A 46 82.97 18.54 51.38
N GLU A 47 83.79 19.29 50.64
CA GLU A 47 83.32 20.15 49.54
C GLU A 47 82.67 19.33 48.41
N ARG A 48 83.29 18.21 48.04
CA ARG A 48 82.74 17.29 47.03
C ARG A 48 81.47 16.60 47.50
N ASP A 49 81.36 16.24 48.78
CA ASP A 49 80.16 15.61 49.34
C ASP A 49 79.02 16.62 49.47
N ARG A 50 79.31 17.87 49.83
CA ARG A 50 78.33 18.97 49.77
C ARG A 50 77.83 19.21 48.34
N ALA A 51 78.75 19.29 47.37
CA ALA A 51 78.38 19.43 45.96
C ALA A 51 77.54 18.24 45.46
N ASN A 52 77.86 17.01 45.89
CA ASN A 52 77.07 15.83 45.56
C ASN A 52 75.69 15.83 46.21
N ILE A 53 75.56 16.30 47.45
CA ILE A 53 74.26 16.44 48.15
C ILE A 53 73.41 17.49 47.45
N GLU A 54 73.98 18.64 47.12
CA GLU A 54 73.29 19.72 46.40
C GLU A 54 72.85 19.30 44.99
N LEU A 55 73.71 18.58 44.26
CA LEU A 55 73.38 18.02 42.96
C LEU A 55 72.24 17.00 43.06
N ARG A 56 72.30 16.09 44.04
CA ARG A 56 71.23 15.11 44.28
C ARG A 56 69.91 15.80 44.62
N ASP A 57 69.93 16.79 45.49
CA ASP A 57 68.73 17.55 45.85
C ASP A 57 68.16 18.30 44.63
N SER A 58 69.02 18.93 43.84
CA SER A 58 68.63 19.62 42.59
C SER A 58 67.98 18.66 41.58
N ILE A 59 68.55 17.47 41.38
CA ILE A 59 67.97 16.43 40.50
C ILE A 59 66.62 15.97 41.05
N THR A 60 66.51 15.77 42.37
CA THR A 60 65.27 15.29 42.99
C THR A 60 64.16 16.33 42.85
N ARG A 61 64.49 17.62 42.99
CA ARG A 61 63.56 18.74 42.77
C ARG A 61 63.11 18.83 41.31
N LEU A 62 64.04 18.77 40.36
CA LEU A 62 63.72 18.78 38.93
C LEU A 62 62.83 17.60 38.53
N LEU A 63 63.12 16.40 39.02
CA LEU A 63 62.28 15.23 38.77
C LEU A 63 60.88 15.37 39.39
N PHE A 64 60.79 15.98 40.58
CA PHE A 64 59.51 16.26 41.22
C PHE A 64 58.69 17.28 40.43
N GLU A 65 59.30 18.39 40.01
CA GLU A 65 58.66 19.40 39.16
C GLU A 65 58.20 18.82 37.82
N GLN A 66 59.06 18.04 37.15
CA GLN A 66 58.71 17.39 35.89
C GLN A 66 57.54 16.42 36.06
N ARG A 67 57.52 15.63 37.14
CA ARG A 67 56.42 14.69 37.44
C ARG A 67 55.12 15.43 37.74
N GLN A 68 55.19 16.56 38.43
CA GLN A 68 54.03 17.40 38.73
C GLN A 68 53.46 18.02 37.45
N GLN A 69 54.31 18.63 36.62
CA GLN A 69 53.92 19.17 35.32
C GLN A 69 53.35 18.10 34.39
N PHE A 70 53.95 16.90 34.38
CA PHE A 70 53.43 15.77 33.60
C PHE A 70 52.05 15.33 34.11
N GLY A 71 51.85 15.25 35.42
CA GLY A 71 50.55 14.95 36.02
C GLY A 71 49.49 15.98 35.68
N GLU A 72 49.82 17.28 35.74
CA GLU A 72 48.92 18.37 35.36
C GLU A 72 48.60 18.36 33.85
N HIS A 73 49.60 18.18 32.99
CA HIS A 73 49.40 18.07 31.55
C HIS A 73 48.55 16.86 31.17
N GLN A 74 48.75 15.72 31.84
CA GLN A 74 47.95 14.52 31.61
C GLN A 74 46.49 14.74 32.04
N LEU A 75 46.25 15.38 33.20
CA LEU A 75 44.91 15.76 33.63
C LEU A 75 44.26 16.77 32.69
N HIS A 76 44.99 17.77 32.23
CA HIS A 76 44.50 18.77 31.29
C HIS A 76 44.14 18.15 29.93
N SER A 77 44.96 17.21 29.45
CA SER A 77 44.70 16.47 28.21
C SER A 77 43.44 15.60 28.34
N LEU A 78 43.27 14.87 29.44
CA LEU A 78 42.04 14.09 29.68
C LEU A 78 40.80 14.97 29.78
N LYS A 79 40.92 16.13 30.43
CA LYS A 79 39.84 17.11 30.52
C LYS A 79 39.44 17.61 29.13
N THR A 80 40.40 18.00 28.30
CA THR A 80 40.17 18.48 26.93
C THR A 80 39.53 17.39 26.05
N ILE A 81 39.98 16.14 26.16
CA ILE A 81 39.35 15.00 25.46
C ILE A 81 37.91 14.81 25.92
N THR A 82 37.66 14.88 27.23
CA THR A 82 36.31 14.72 27.78
C THR A 82 35.38 15.86 27.31
N GLU A 83 35.86 17.10 27.33
CA GLU A 83 35.11 18.28 26.89
C GLU A 83 34.82 18.24 25.38
N SER A 84 35.80 17.84 24.56
CA SER A 84 35.60 17.68 23.12
C SER A 84 34.64 16.53 22.78
N LEU A 85 34.71 15.41 23.52
CA LEU A 85 33.73 14.32 23.38
C LEU A 85 32.32 14.77 23.80
N GLN A 86 32.19 15.49 24.90
CA GLN A 86 30.89 16.02 25.33
C GLN A 86 30.31 17.00 24.29
N THR A 87 31.15 17.87 23.74
CA THR A 87 30.75 18.82 22.68
C THR A 87 30.33 18.07 21.41
N SER A 88 31.17 17.13 20.95
CA SER A 88 30.89 16.32 19.76
C SER A 88 29.61 15.49 19.91
N LEU A 89 29.37 14.89 21.09
CA LEU A 89 28.12 14.19 21.39
C LEU A 89 26.91 15.14 21.39
N GLY A 90 27.07 16.37 21.88
CA GLY A 90 26.07 17.42 21.79
C GLY A 90 25.71 17.76 20.34
N ASP A 91 26.72 17.95 19.49
CA ASP A 91 26.56 18.25 18.07
C ASP A 91 25.89 17.11 17.32
N VAL A 92 26.31 15.86 17.56
CA VAL A 92 25.69 14.67 16.97
C VAL A 92 24.23 14.57 17.41
N ARG A 93 23.92 14.79 18.69
CA ARG A 93 22.54 14.80 19.17
C ARG A 93 21.70 15.88 18.50
N ALA A 94 22.25 17.08 18.33
CA ALA A 94 21.57 18.19 17.65
C ALA A 94 21.30 17.87 16.17
N GLN A 95 22.31 17.33 15.46
CA GLN A 95 22.16 16.92 14.07
C GLN A 95 21.14 15.79 13.90
N VAL A 96 21.19 14.76 14.74
CA VAL A 96 20.20 13.66 14.72
C VAL A 96 18.80 14.18 15.00
N THR A 97 18.63 15.05 16.00
CA THR A 97 17.31 15.64 16.32
C THR A 97 16.80 16.50 15.16
N GLY A 98 17.67 17.30 14.54
CA GLY A 98 17.33 18.10 13.36
C GLY A 98 16.93 17.24 12.16
N ALA A 99 17.70 16.19 11.86
CA ALA A 99 17.40 15.26 10.78
C ALA A 99 16.07 14.52 11.02
N LEU A 100 15.83 14.03 12.24
CA LEU A 100 14.58 13.37 12.61
C LEU A 100 13.38 14.30 12.48
N ASN A 101 13.49 15.56 12.93
CA ASN A 101 12.42 16.54 12.77
C ASN A 101 12.14 16.87 11.31
N ASN A 102 13.18 17.03 10.49
CA ASN A 102 13.04 17.26 9.05
C ASN A 102 12.36 16.07 8.36
N HIS A 103 12.77 14.84 8.68
CA HIS A 103 12.14 13.64 8.15
C HIS A 103 10.71 13.45 8.63
N ALA A 104 10.41 13.76 9.89
CA ALA A 104 9.05 13.72 10.41
C ALA A 104 8.15 14.72 9.66
N SER A 105 8.62 15.95 9.45
CA SER A 105 7.90 16.97 8.68
C SER A 105 7.68 16.56 7.23
N GLU A 106 8.71 16.03 6.57
CA GLU A 106 8.61 15.54 5.20
C GLU A 106 7.64 14.37 5.08
N LEU A 107 7.67 13.43 6.03
CA LEU A 107 6.75 12.31 6.08
C LEU A 107 5.31 12.78 6.28
N SER A 108 5.06 13.72 7.21
CA SER A 108 3.75 14.32 7.40
C SER A 108 3.22 14.96 6.12
N GLN A 109 4.05 15.74 5.40
CA GLN A 109 3.66 16.33 4.13
C GLN A 109 3.37 15.29 3.04
N ARG A 110 4.15 14.21 2.97
CA ARG A 110 3.92 13.12 2.01
C ARG A 110 2.63 12.37 2.33
N VAL A 111 2.36 12.09 3.60
CA VAL A 111 1.12 11.45 4.06
C VAL A 111 -0.07 12.34 3.72
N GLU A 112 -0.01 13.64 3.99
CA GLU A 112 -1.08 14.59 3.66
C GLU A 112 -1.36 14.63 2.15
N LYS A 113 -0.31 14.67 1.31
CA LYS A 113 -0.46 14.60 -0.15
C LYS A 113 -1.08 13.29 -0.61
N LEU A 114 -0.70 12.15 -0.02
CA LEU A 114 -1.28 10.85 -0.31
C LEU A 114 -2.75 10.79 0.08
N THR A 115 -3.11 11.33 1.25
CA THR A 115 -4.50 11.42 1.71
C THR A 115 -5.32 12.28 0.75
N GLN A 116 -4.84 13.45 0.36
CA GLN A 116 -5.53 14.32 -0.61
C GLN A 116 -5.68 13.66 -1.98
N ALA A 117 -4.64 13.00 -2.49
CA ALA A 117 -4.70 12.29 -3.76
C ALA A 117 -5.69 11.11 -3.71
N THR A 118 -5.73 10.40 -2.59
CA THR A 118 -6.67 9.29 -2.37
C THR A 118 -8.11 9.81 -2.28
N ASP A 119 -8.35 10.88 -1.54
CA ASP A 119 -9.69 11.49 -1.43
C ASP A 119 -10.20 11.97 -2.79
N LYS A 120 -9.35 12.65 -3.57
CA LYS A 120 -9.68 13.04 -4.94
C LYS A 120 -10.00 11.82 -5.82
N LYS A 121 -9.23 10.74 -5.70
CA LYS A 121 -9.49 9.52 -6.48
C LYS A 121 -10.79 8.83 -6.07
N LEU A 122 -11.11 8.83 -4.78
CA LEU A 122 -12.38 8.31 -4.28
C LEU A 122 -13.56 9.15 -4.78
N GLN A 123 -13.45 10.48 -4.78
CA GLN A 123 -14.47 11.37 -5.35
C GLN A 123 -14.67 11.12 -6.86
N GLU A 124 -13.59 10.96 -7.63
CA GLU A 124 -13.67 10.59 -9.05
C GLU A 124 -14.39 9.24 -9.25
N ILE A 125 -14.04 8.24 -8.43
CA ILE A 125 -14.67 6.92 -8.49
C ILE A 125 -16.16 7.02 -8.15
N THR A 126 -16.53 7.71 -7.07
CA THR A 126 -17.94 7.91 -6.68
C THR A 126 -18.72 8.58 -7.79
N GLY A 127 -18.20 9.67 -8.39
CA GLY A 127 -18.88 10.33 -9.51
C GLY A 127 -19.02 9.43 -10.75
N GLN A 128 -18.00 8.63 -11.06
CA GLN A 128 -18.05 7.68 -12.17
C GLN A 128 -19.04 6.53 -11.92
N VAL A 129 -19.14 6.06 -10.68
CA VAL A 129 -20.10 5.04 -10.24
C VAL A 129 -21.52 5.58 -10.34
N ASP A 130 -21.79 6.77 -9.81
CA ASP A 130 -23.11 7.41 -9.93
C ASP A 130 -23.54 7.57 -11.38
N LYS A 131 -22.64 8.05 -12.24
CA LYS A 131 -22.91 8.18 -13.68
C LYS A 131 -23.26 6.82 -14.31
N ARG A 132 -22.47 5.78 -14.05
CA ARG A 132 -22.73 4.44 -14.59
C ARG A 132 -24.00 3.81 -14.04
N LEU A 133 -24.32 4.05 -12.77
CA LEU A 133 -25.57 3.60 -12.16
C LEU A 133 -26.76 4.30 -12.80
N SER A 134 -26.75 5.63 -12.92
CA SER A 134 -27.82 6.36 -13.61
C SER A 134 -27.99 5.92 -15.06
N GLU A 135 -26.91 5.80 -15.84
CA GLU A 135 -26.96 5.30 -17.22
C GLU A 135 -27.51 3.86 -17.28
N GLY A 136 -27.09 3.01 -16.34
CA GLY A 136 -27.58 1.63 -16.21
C GLY A 136 -29.08 1.57 -15.88
N PHE A 137 -29.56 2.40 -14.95
CA PHE A 137 -30.96 2.51 -14.59
C PHE A 137 -31.80 3.03 -15.76
N GLU A 138 -31.36 4.08 -16.45
CA GLU A 138 -32.06 4.64 -17.61
C GLU A 138 -32.20 3.58 -18.73
N LYS A 139 -31.10 2.88 -19.06
CA LYS A 139 -31.12 1.81 -20.05
C LYS A 139 -32.01 0.64 -19.64
N THR A 140 -32.00 0.28 -18.35
CA THR A 140 -32.85 -0.79 -17.81
C THR A 140 -34.32 -0.40 -17.87
N THR A 141 -34.69 0.82 -17.47
CA THR A 141 -36.06 1.33 -17.57
C THR A 141 -36.53 1.40 -19.02
N ALA A 142 -35.68 1.84 -19.95
CA ALA A 142 -36.01 1.84 -21.38
C ALA A 142 -36.26 0.41 -21.90
N THR A 143 -35.41 -0.55 -21.52
CA THR A 143 -35.57 -1.96 -21.89
C THR A 143 -36.85 -2.55 -21.30
N PHE A 144 -37.13 -2.28 -20.02
CA PHE A 144 -38.34 -2.72 -19.35
C PHE A 144 -39.59 -2.14 -20.03
N THR A 145 -39.55 -0.88 -20.43
CA THR A 145 -40.64 -0.23 -21.17
C THR A 145 -40.86 -0.89 -22.54
N ASP A 146 -39.80 -1.27 -23.26
CA ASP A 146 -39.92 -2.00 -24.53
C ASP A 146 -40.53 -3.39 -24.32
N VAL A 147 -40.11 -4.10 -23.26
CA VAL A 147 -40.70 -5.41 -22.89
C VAL A 147 -42.19 -5.27 -22.58
N VAL A 148 -42.58 -4.26 -21.79
CA VAL A 148 -44.00 -4.00 -21.48
C VAL A 148 -44.80 -3.68 -22.74
N LYS A 149 -44.25 -2.88 -23.66
CA LYS A 149 -44.89 -2.59 -24.96
C LYS A 149 -45.08 -3.85 -25.80
N ARG A 150 -44.07 -4.71 -25.89
CA ARG A 150 -44.16 -5.99 -26.63
C ARG A 150 -45.21 -6.92 -26.01
N LEU A 151 -45.29 -6.99 -24.68
CA LEU A 151 -46.32 -7.77 -24.00
C LEU A 151 -47.73 -7.22 -24.29
N ALA A 152 -47.92 -5.90 -24.31
CA ALA A 152 -49.21 -5.31 -24.68
C ALA A 152 -49.61 -5.62 -26.13
N LEU A 153 -48.65 -5.60 -27.07
CA LEU A 153 -48.90 -5.99 -28.46
C LEU A 153 -49.26 -7.47 -28.59
N ILE A 154 -48.60 -8.35 -27.81
CA ILE A 154 -48.92 -9.78 -27.77
C ILE A 154 -50.34 -10.00 -27.23
N ASP A 155 -50.71 -9.29 -26.16
CA ASP A 155 -52.06 -9.37 -25.57
C ASP A 155 -53.14 -8.93 -26.58
N GLU A 156 -52.90 -7.83 -27.32
CA GLU A 156 -53.79 -7.38 -28.39
C GLU A 156 -53.90 -8.39 -29.53
N ALA A 157 -52.77 -8.97 -29.96
CA ALA A 157 -52.74 -9.99 -31.00
C ALA A 157 -53.50 -11.26 -30.56
N GLN A 158 -53.34 -11.70 -29.31
CA GLN A 158 -54.08 -12.82 -28.75
C GLN A 158 -55.57 -12.55 -28.73
N LYS A 159 -55.99 -11.34 -28.30
CA LYS A 159 -57.41 -10.96 -28.30
C LYS A 159 -58.04 -11.03 -29.70
N LYS A 160 -57.33 -10.53 -30.73
CA LYS A 160 -57.76 -10.63 -32.14
C LYS A 160 -57.83 -12.08 -32.62
N ILE A 161 -56.89 -12.95 -32.21
CA ILE A 161 -56.93 -14.39 -32.53
C ILE A 161 -58.12 -15.07 -31.85
N THR A 162 -58.43 -14.75 -30.59
CA THR A 162 -59.58 -15.30 -29.87
C THR A 162 -60.89 -14.89 -30.56
N GLU A 163 -61.04 -13.62 -30.96
CA GLU A 163 -62.21 -13.13 -31.70
C GLU A 163 -62.34 -13.82 -33.07
N LEU A 164 -61.24 -13.99 -33.81
CA LEU A 164 -61.25 -14.69 -35.09
C LEU A 164 -61.61 -16.18 -34.95
N SER A 165 -61.07 -16.85 -33.93
CA SER A 165 -61.29 -18.29 -33.70
C SER A 165 -62.75 -18.58 -33.31
N SER A 166 -63.41 -17.66 -32.59
CA SER A 166 -64.82 -17.80 -32.23
C SER A 166 -65.75 -17.75 -33.45
N ASN A 167 -65.46 -16.89 -34.43
CA ASN A 167 -66.28 -16.78 -35.65
C ASN A 167 -66.11 -17.99 -36.59
N VAL A 168 -64.92 -18.60 -36.64
CA VAL A 168 -64.66 -19.77 -37.47
C VAL A 168 -65.26 -21.05 -36.88
N MET A 169 -65.27 -21.21 -35.54
CA MET A 169 -65.91 -22.35 -34.87
C MET A 169 -67.43 -22.37 -35.07
N ASN A 170 -68.09 -21.21 -34.95
CA ASN A 170 -69.55 -21.12 -35.07
C ASN A 170 -70.04 -21.49 -36.49
N LEU A 171 -69.26 -21.15 -37.53
CA LEU A 171 -69.59 -21.52 -38.92
C LEU A 171 -69.32 -22.99 -39.22
N GLN A 172 -68.27 -23.59 -38.63
CA GLN A 172 -68.02 -25.03 -38.75
C GLN A 172 -69.14 -25.86 -38.09
N GLU A 173 -69.68 -25.41 -36.97
CA GLU A 173 -70.73 -26.11 -36.21
C GLU A 173 -72.08 -26.13 -36.95
N VAL A 174 -72.38 -25.11 -37.76
CA VAL A 174 -73.55 -25.09 -38.67
C VAL A 174 -73.36 -26.04 -39.86
N LEU A 175 -72.11 -26.26 -40.31
CA LEU A 175 -71.81 -27.07 -41.49
C LEU A 175 -71.66 -28.58 -41.21
N THR A 176 -71.52 -28.99 -39.94
CA THR A 176 -71.46 -30.41 -39.53
C THR A 176 -72.83 -31.10 -39.64
N ASP A 177 -73.93 -30.42 -39.30
CA ASP A 177 -75.28 -31.00 -39.44
C ASP A 177 -75.75 -31.09 -40.89
N LYS A 178 -76.30 -32.26 -41.27
CA LYS A 178 -76.72 -32.55 -42.64
C LYS A 178 -77.92 -31.70 -43.07
N ARG A 179 -78.83 -31.34 -42.15
CA ARG A 179 -79.99 -30.49 -42.47
C ARG A 179 -79.61 -29.03 -42.55
N ALA A 180 -78.84 -28.52 -41.58
CA ALA A 180 -78.35 -27.15 -41.60
C ALA A 180 -77.50 -26.84 -42.85
N ARG A 181 -76.67 -27.80 -43.29
CA ARG A 181 -75.90 -27.70 -44.55
C ARG A 181 -76.79 -27.64 -45.80
N GLY A 182 -77.86 -28.43 -45.84
CA GLY A 182 -78.84 -28.37 -46.94
C GLY A 182 -79.52 -27.00 -46.98
N ALA A 183 -79.99 -26.52 -45.83
CA ALA A 183 -80.62 -25.20 -45.71
C ALA A 183 -79.67 -24.06 -46.09
N PHE A 184 -78.37 -24.14 -45.76
CA PHE A 184 -77.38 -23.14 -46.19
C PHE A 184 -77.21 -23.11 -47.72
N GLY A 185 -77.19 -24.27 -48.37
CA GLY A 185 -77.18 -24.38 -49.84
C GLY A 185 -78.42 -23.75 -50.47
N GLU A 186 -79.61 -24.02 -49.92
CA GLU A 186 -80.87 -23.44 -50.36
C GLU A 186 -80.94 -21.91 -50.14
N ILE A 187 -80.45 -21.41 -49.01
CA ILE A 187 -80.42 -19.96 -48.71
C ILE A 187 -79.47 -19.23 -49.67
N GLN A 188 -78.28 -19.79 -49.93
CA GLN A 188 -77.35 -19.22 -50.90
C GLN A 188 -77.92 -19.25 -52.33
N LEU A 189 -78.55 -20.35 -52.73
CA LEU A 189 -79.23 -20.44 -54.02
C LEU A 189 -80.33 -19.38 -54.13
N SER A 190 -81.17 -19.27 -53.10
CA SER A 190 -82.24 -18.25 -53.02
C SER A 190 -81.68 -16.84 -53.13
N ALA A 191 -80.66 -16.49 -52.34
CA ALA A 191 -80.03 -15.16 -52.38
C ALA A 191 -79.46 -14.85 -53.77
N LEU A 192 -78.80 -15.82 -54.40
CA LEU A 192 -78.23 -15.67 -55.74
C LEU A 192 -79.32 -15.48 -56.80
N LEU A 193 -80.40 -16.25 -56.74
CA LEU A 193 -81.53 -16.11 -57.65
C LEU A 193 -82.23 -14.75 -57.52
N HIS A 194 -82.49 -14.29 -56.28
CA HIS A 194 -83.09 -12.98 -56.05
C HIS A 194 -82.21 -11.81 -56.53
N ASN A 195 -80.88 -11.98 -56.51
CA ASN A 195 -79.96 -10.95 -56.97
C ASN A 195 -79.82 -10.90 -58.50
N ILE A 196 -80.01 -12.02 -59.19
CA ILE A 196 -79.72 -12.15 -60.63
C ILE A 196 -80.98 -12.17 -61.48
N LEU A 197 -82.08 -12.76 -61.00
CA LEU A 197 -83.30 -13.02 -61.77
C LEU A 197 -84.52 -12.31 -61.18
N PRO A 198 -85.48 -11.87 -62.03
CA PRO A 198 -86.78 -11.39 -61.58
C PRO A 198 -87.56 -12.49 -60.84
N GLN A 199 -88.34 -12.11 -59.82
CA GLN A 199 -89.12 -13.06 -58.99
C GLN A 199 -90.13 -13.90 -59.80
N GLU A 200 -90.57 -13.42 -60.96
CA GLU A 200 -91.53 -14.13 -61.81
C GLU A 200 -90.88 -15.25 -62.65
N SER A 201 -89.54 -15.28 -62.75
CA SER A 201 -88.82 -16.22 -63.60
C SER A 201 -88.38 -17.51 -62.88
N PHE A 202 -88.66 -17.64 -61.59
CA PHE A 202 -88.29 -18.83 -60.82
C PHE A 202 -89.29 -19.11 -59.68
N ALA A 203 -89.35 -20.36 -59.23
CA ALA A 203 -90.05 -20.72 -58.01
C ALA A 203 -89.16 -21.62 -57.14
N LEU A 204 -89.10 -21.29 -55.85
CA LEU A 204 -88.38 -22.08 -54.85
C LEU A 204 -89.28 -23.19 -54.32
N GLN A 205 -88.67 -24.33 -53.97
CA GLN A 205 -89.34 -25.45 -53.32
C GLN A 205 -90.59 -25.98 -54.08
N HIS A 206 -90.54 -25.96 -55.41
CA HIS A 206 -91.64 -26.33 -56.30
C HIS A 206 -91.82 -27.85 -56.38
N THR A 207 -93.08 -28.31 -56.36
CA THR A 207 -93.42 -29.73 -56.56
C THR A 207 -93.80 -29.97 -58.01
N LEU A 208 -93.06 -30.83 -58.68
CA LEU A 208 -93.28 -31.20 -60.07
C LEU A 208 -94.49 -32.12 -60.22
N SER A 209 -95.00 -32.25 -61.45
CA SER A 209 -96.13 -33.11 -61.81
C SER A 209 -95.92 -34.61 -61.53
N ASN A 210 -94.70 -35.01 -61.17
CA ASN A 210 -94.32 -36.38 -60.78
C ASN A 210 -94.14 -36.54 -59.26
N ASP A 211 -94.66 -35.60 -58.47
CA ASP A 211 -94.64 -35.57 -57.00
C ASP A 211 -93.23 -35.46 -56.38
N LYS A 212 -92.22 -35.07 -57.18
CA LYS A 212 -90.87 -34.75 -56.69
C LYS A 212 -90.74 -33.26 -56.42
N ARG A 213 -90.18 -32.93 -55.26
CA ARG A 213 -89.88 -31.54 -54.85
C ARG A 213 -88.45 -31.17 -55.22
N VAL A 214 -88.27 -30.01 -55.82
CA VAL A 214 -86.96 -29.47 -56.21
C VAL A 214 -86.68 -28.17 -55.44
N ASP A 215 -85.40 -27.87 -55.18
CA ASP A 215 -85.01 -26.67 -54.43
C ASP A 215 -85.38 -25.39 -55.18
N CYS A 216 -85.20 -25.38 -56.51
CA CYS A 216 -85.68 -24.32 -57.38
C CYS A 216 -86.07 -24.86 -58.77
N ILE A 217 -87.05 -24.22 -59.39
CA ILE A 217 -87.36 -24.34 -60.82
C ILE A 217 -87.24 -22.97 -61.49
N LEU A 218 -86.61 -22.93 -62.66
CA LEU A 218 -86.54 -21.76 -63.53
C LEU A 218 -87.56 -21.90 -64.64
N PHE A 219 -88.37 -20.86 -64.86
CA PHE A 219 -89.33 -20.77 -65.94
C PHE A 219 -88.70 -20.01 -67.11
N LEU A 220 -88.36 -20.72 -68.18
CA LEU A 220 -87.72 -20.18 -69.38
C LEU A 220 -88.66 -20.33 -70.59
N PRO A 221 -88.60 -19.40 -71.56
CA PRO A 221 -89.37 -19.52 -72.78
C PRO A 221 -88.92 -20.72 -73.65
N GLU A 222 -89.85 -21.23 -74.45
CA GLU A 222 -89.59 -22.20 -75.53
C GLU A 222 -88.44 -21.69 -76.43
N PRO A 223 -87.48 -22.54 -76.87
CA PRO A 223 -87.48 -24.01 -76.85
C PRO A 223 -86.75 -24.65 -75.66
N THR A 224 -86.33 -23.88 -74.66
CA THR A 224 -85.43 -24.37 -73.59
C THR A 224 -86.17 -25.14 -72.49
N GLY A 225 -87.44 -24.81 -72.25
CA GLY A 225 -88.27 -25.43 -71.22
C GLY A 225 -87.82 -25.11 -69.79
N ASN A 226 -88.58 -25.59 -68.81
CA ASN A 226 -88.32 -25.34 -67.39
C ASN A 226 -87.11 -26.14 -66.90
N ILE A 227 -86.22 -25.51 -66.12
CA ILE A 227 -85.00 -26.15 -65.58
C ILE A 227 -85.11 -26.32 -64.07
N THR A 228 -84.86 -27.53 -63.58
CA THR A 228 -84.86 -27.85 -62.15
C THR A 228 -83.45 -27.82 -61.58
N ILE A 229 -83.26 -27.20 -60.42
CA ILE A 229 -81.97 -27.03 -59.74
C ILE A 229 -82.06 -27.63 -58.33
N ASP A 230 -81.03 -28.40 -57.97
CA ASP A 230 -80.77 -28.94 -56.62
C ASP A 230 -79.50 -28.29 -56.08
N ALA A 231 -79.60 -27.55 -54.98
CA ALA A 231 -78.49 -26.85 -54.38
C ALA A 231 -77.83 -27.71 -53.30
N LYS A 232 -76.78 -28.42 -53.71
CA LYS A 232 -75.95 -29.17 -52.77
C LYS A 232 -74.67 -28.42 -52.43
N PHE A 233 -74.45 -28.14 -51.15
CA PHE A 233 -73.21 -27.52 -50.67
C PHE A 233 -72.04 -28.54 -50.60
N PRO A 234 -70.94 -28.36 -51.37
CA PRO A 234 -69.80 -29.27 -51.37
C PRO A 234 -68.78 -28.89 -50.27
N LEU A 235 -69.03 -29.35 -49.04
CA LEU A 235 -68.22 -29.00 -47.85
C LEU A 235 -66.72 -29.29 -48.01
N GLU A 236 -66.36 -30.45 -48.57
CA GLU A 236 -64.95 -30.85 -48.73
C GLU A 236 -64.17 -29.88 -49.62
N ASN A 237 -64.80 -29.36 -50.68
CA ASN A 237 -64.17 -28.39 -51.58
C ASN A 237 -64.04 -27.03 -50.92
N TYR A 238 -65.02 -26.62 -50.10
CA TYR A 238 -64.94 -25.38 -49.33
C TYR A 238 -63.83 -25.44 -48.27
N GLN A 239 -63.73 -26.55 -47.52
CA GLN A 239 -62.68 -26.73 -46.49
C GLN A 239 -61.28 -26.66 -47.09
N LYS A 240 -61.05 -27.23 -48.28
CA LYS A 240 -59.78 -27.13 -49.02
C LYS A 240 -59.43 -25.70 -49.43
N LEU A 241 -60.44 -24.86 -49.69
CA LEU A 241 -60.22 -23.46 -50.05
C LEU A 241 -60.00 -22.57 -48.81
N ALA A 242 -60.71 -22.85 -47.72
CA ALA A 242 -60.70 -22.07 -46.49
C ALA A 242 -59.46 -22.32 -45.61
N ASN A 243 -58.92 -23.55 -45.64
CA ASN A 243 -57.63 -23.90 -45.02
C ASN A 243 -56.61 -24.24 -46.14
N PRO A 244 -56.00 -23.23 -46.79
CA PRO A 244 -54.93 -23.46 -47.75
C PRO A 244 -53.65 -24.01 -47.09
#